data_AF-A0A811ZZT5-F1
#
_entry.id   AF-A0A811ZZT5-F1
#
_cell.length_a   1.000
_cell.length_b   1.000
_cell.length_c   1.000
_cell.angle_alpha   90.00
_cell.angle_beta   90.00
_cell.angle_gamma   90.00
#
_symmetry.space_group_name_H-M   'P 1'
#
loop_
_entity.id
_entity.type
_entity.pdbx_description
1 polymer ?
#
loop_
_entity_poly.entity_id
_entity_poly.type
_entity_poly.pdbx_seq_one_letter_code
_entity_poly.pdbx_strand_id
1 'polypeptide(L)' 'MNKNKLSSEVIKAAISLHKELGPGLLESVYQSCMVIELSEMGIDVQTESPELLMSHQADRFSILPSQRIEKIL' A
#
# COMPACT_ATOMS: atom_id res chain seq x y z
N MET A 1 -16.62 9.88 7.57
CA MET A 1 -17.07 8.48 7.80
C MET A 1 -16.63 8.03 9.19
N ASN A 2 -17.44 7.23 9.90
CA ASN A 2 -17.03 6.61 11.17
C ASN A 2 -15.96 5.53 10.92
N LYS A 3 -14.93 5.44 11.78
CA LYS A 3 -13.81 4.49 11.61
C LYS A 3 -14.26 3.04 11.52
N ASN A 4 -15.22 2.60 12.36
CA ASN A 4 -15.74 1.23 12.33
C ASN A 4 -16.47 0.93 11.02
N LYS A 5 -17.19 1.92 10.47
CA LYS A 5 -17.85 1.78 9.18
C LYS A 5 -16.82 1.64 8.05
N LEU A 6 -15.83 2.52 8.00
CA LEU A 6 -14.74 2.45 7.02
C LEU A 6 -14.02 1.09 7.08
N SER A 7 -13.62 0.66 8.28
CA SER A 7 -12.96 -0.63 8.47
C SER A 7 -13.84 -1.80 8.02
N SER A 8 -15.14 -1.77 8.30
CA SER A 8 -16.06 -2.80 7.83
C SER A 8 -16.13 -2.87 6.30
N GLU A 9 -16.17 -1.72 5.61
CA GLU A 9 -16.19 -1.67 4.15
C GLU A 9 -14.88 -2.18 3.54
N VAL A 10 -13.73 -1.78 4.09
CA VAL A 10 -12.42 -2.27 3.63
C VAL A 10 -12.27 -3.78 3.83
N ILE A 11 -12.72 -4.33 4.97
CA ILE A 11 -12.67 -5.78 5.23
C ILE A 11 -13.58 -6.54 4.25
N LYS A 12 -14.77 -6.02 3.97
CA LYS A 12 -15.68 -6.64 2.99
C LYS A 12 -15.04 -6.68 1.59
N ALA A 13 -14.45 -5.57 1.14
CA ALA A 13 -13.73 -5.48 -0.14
C ALA A 13 -12.60 -6.53 -0.21
N ALA A 14 -11.76 -6.62 0.82
CA ALA A 14 -10.67 -7.60 0.89
C ALA A 14 -11.17 -9.05 0.81
N ILE A 15 -12.26 -9.37 1.52
CA ILE A 15 -12.84 -10.71 1.51
C ILE A 15 -13.45 -11.03 0.15
N SER A 16 -14.15 -10.08 -0.48
CA SER A 16 -14.70 -10.27 -1.83
C SER A 16 -13.58 -10.55 -2.83
N LEU A 17 -12.55 -9.69 -2.81
CA LEU A 17 -11.39 -9.82 -3.68
C LEU A 17 -10.67 -11.16 -3.52
N HIS A 18 -10.43 -11.59 -2.27
CA HIS A 18 -9.77 -12.87 -2.01
C HIS A 18 -10.62 -14.08 -2.46
N LYS A 19 -11.95 -13.99 -2.36
CA LYS A 19 -12.86 -15.03 -2.85
C LYS A 19 -12.85 -15.15 -4.37
N GLU A 20 -12.74 -14.02 -5.07
CA GLU A 20 -12.74 -13.99 -6.54
C GLU A 20 -11.38 -14.37 -7.13
N LEU A 21 -10.29 -13.80 -6.60
CA LEU A 21 -8.94 -14.01 -7.11
C LEU A 21 -8.31 -15.34 -6.64
N GLY A 22 -8.69 -15.81 -5.45
CA GLY A 22 -8.09 -16.98 -4.82
C GLY A 22 -6.68 -16.75 -4.27
N PRO A 23 -6.16 -17.71 -3.49
CA PRO A 23 -4.83 -17.61 -2.88
C PRO A 23 -3.70 -17.79 -3.90
N GLY A 24 -2.54 -17.20 -3.63
CA GLY A 24 -1.29 -17.48 -4.38
C GLY A 24 -0.88 -16.42 -5.42
N LEU A 25 -1.61 -15.32 -5.55
CA LEU A 25 -1.18 -14.17 -6.35
C LEU A 25 -0.16 -13.29 -5.61
N LEU A 26 0.58 -12.50 -6.38
CA LEU A 26 1.52 -11.51 -5.85
C LEU A 26 0.79 -10.39 -5.10
N GLU A 27 1.47 -9.84 -4.09
CA GLU A 27 0.97 -8.70 -3.31
C GLU A 27 0.61 -7.50 -4.19
N SER A 28 1.44 -7.19 -5.19
CA SER A 28 1.20 -6.08 -6.13
C SER A 28 -0.10 -6.22 -6.92
N VAL A 29 -0.51 -7.46 -7.21
CA VAL A 29 -1.79 -7.75 -7.88
C VAL A 29 -2.94 -7.49 -6.92
N TYR A 30 -2.85 -8.01 -5.69
CA TYR A 30 -3.84 -7.74 -4.64
C TYR A 30 -4.00 -6.24 -4.38
N GLN A 31 -2.89 -5.51 -4.25
CA GLN A 31 -2.90 -4.06 -4.06
C GLN A 31 -3.58 -3.35 -5.21
N SER A 32 -3.22 -3.67 -6.45
CA SER A 32 -3.80 -3.03 -7.65
C SER A 32 -5.31 -3.24 -7.72
N CYS A 33 -5.78 -4.46 -7.48
CA CYS A 33 -7.21 -4.74 -7.49
C CYS A 33 -7.95 -4.09 -6.30
N MET A 34 -7.33 -4.05 -5.12
CA MET A 34 -7.90 -3.41 -3.94
C MET A 34 -8.08 -1.90 -4.12
N VAL A 35 -7.14 -1.24 -4.81
CA VAL A 35 -7.26 0.19 -5.15
C VAL A 35 -8.48 0.41 -6.04
N ILE A 36 -8.68 -0.43 -7.05
CA ILE A 36 -9.82 -0.33 -7.96
C ILE A 36 -11.14 -0.51 -7.19
N GLU A 37 -11.26 -1.59 -6.44
CA GLU A 37 -12.46 -1.92 -5.65
C GLU A 37 -12.84 -0.78 -4.68
N LEU A 38 -11.87 -0.28 -3.91
CA LEU A 38 -12.12 0.80 -2.95
C LEU A 38 -12.44 2.14 -3.64
N SER A 39 -11.82 2.41 -4.79
CA SER A 39 -12.11 3.61 -5.58
C SER A 39 -13.54 3.58 -6.15
N GLU A 40 -14.00 2.42 -6.62
CA GLU A 40 -15.37 2.22 -7.10
C GLU A 40 -16.41 2.38 -5.99
N MET A 41 -16.04 2.05 -4.75
CA MET A 41 -16.82 2.34 -3.54
C MET A 41 -16.80 3.83 -3.13
N GLY A 42 -16.08 4.68 -3.88
CA GLY A 42 -15.91 6.11 -3.59
C GLY A 42 -15.00 6.40 -2.39
N ILE A 43 -14.12 5.45 -2.04
CA ILE A 43 -13.16 5.59 -0.95
C ILE A 43 -11.84 6.10 -1.54
N ASP A 44 -11.38 7.25 -1.05
CA ASP A 44 -10.06 7.77 -1.40
C ASP A 44 -8.96 6.87 -0.83
N VAL A 45 -8.06 6.43 -1.70
CA VAL A 45 -7.01 5.45 -1.38
C VAL A 45 -5.66 5.96 -1.86
N GLN A 46 -4.67 5.83 -0.99
CA GLN A 46 -3.27 6.03 -1.32
C GLN A 46 -2.52 4.73 -1.04
N THR A 47 -1.64 4.34 -1.97
CA THR A 47 -0.77 3.18 -1.83
C THR A 47 0.67 3.61 -1.59
N GLU A 48 1.44 2.78 -0.87
CA GLU A 48 2.89 2.96 -0.74
C GLU A 48 3.31 4.37 -0.28
N SER A 49 2.58 4.95 0.70
CA SER A 49 2.91 6.28 1.21
C SER A 49 4.35 6.29 1.75
N PRO A 50 5.22 7.21 1.27
CA PRO A 50 6.63 7.27 1.65
C PRO A 50 6.85 7.32 3.17
N GLU A 51 5.97 7.98 3.92
CA GLU A 51 6.04 8.08 5.38
C GLU A 51 5.88 6.73 6.10
N LEU A 52 5.12 5.80 5.52
CA LEU A 52 4.92 4.45 6.09
C LEU A 52 6.01 3.46 5.66
N LEU A 53 6.65 3.69 4.51
CA LEU A 53 7.78 2.87 4.06
C LEU A 53 9.05 3.09 4.92
N MET A 54 9.19 4.28 5.50
CA MET A 54 10.34 4.60 6.35
C MET A 54 10.34 3.87 7.70
N SER A 55 9.18 3.41 8.21
CA SER A 55 9.13 2.69 9.49
C SER A 55 9.53 1.21 9.38
N HIS A 56 9.48 0.61 8.19
CA HIS A 56 9.92 -0.78 7.96
C HIS A 56 11.36 -0.90 7.39
N GLN A 57 11.96 0.19 6.93
CA GLN A 57 13.34 0.22 6.41
C GLN A 57 14.37 0.83 7.37
N ALA A 58 13.99 1.12 8.62
CA ALA A 58 14.90 1.70 9.61
C ALA A 58 16.16 0.84 9.89
N ASP A 59 16.13 -0.46 9.60
CA ASP A 59 17.30 -1.34 9.77
C ASP A 59 18.15 -1.56 8.49
N ARG A 60 17.78 -1.00 7.33
CA ARG A 60 18.53 -1.24 6.07
C ARG A 60 18.82 -0.02 5.20
N PHE A 61 18.42 1.19 5.59
CA PHE A 61 18.67 2.37 4.75
C PHE A 61 19.26 3.57 5.51
N SER A 62 20.46 3.40 6.05
CA SER A 62 21.33 4.50 6.49
C SER A 62 22.15 5.14 5.34
N ILE A 63 21.57 5.23 4.14
CA ILE A 63 22.15 6.02 3.04
C ILE A 63 21.05 6.71 2.22
N LEU A 64 20.69 7.92 2.64
CA LEU A 64 19.94 8.87 1.83
C LEU A 64 20.63 9.09 0.47
N PRO A 65 19.93 9.07 -0.67
CA PRO A 65 20.52 9.21 -2.01
C PRO A 65 20.90 10.67 -2.37
N SER A 66 21.08 11.55 -1.38
CA SER A 66 21.44 12.96 -1.61
C SER A 66 22.96 13.23 -1.57
N GLN A 67 23.82 12.22 -1.41
CA GLN A 67 25.27 12.42 -1.23
C GLN A 67 26.15 11.76 -2.31
N ARG A 68 25.62 11.51 -3.53
CA ARG A 68 26.36 10.79 -4.58
C ARG A 68 26.89 11.65 -5.75
N ILE A 69 27.06 12.96 -5.61
CA ILE A 69 27.80 13.77 -6.59
C ILE A 69 28.48 14.93 -5.87
N GLU A 70 29.66 14.75 -5.27
CA GLU A 70 30.69 15.80 -4.99
C GLU A 70 32.02 15.22 -4.43
N LYS A 71 32.40 13.98 -4.74
CA LYS A 71 33.71 13.42 -4.32
C LYS A 71 34.46 12.63 -5.40
N ILE A 72 34.34 13.10 -6.63
CA ILE A 72 35.33 12.85 -7.69
C ILE A 72 35.57 14.18 -8.38
N LEU A 73 36.34 15.04 -7.72
CA LEU A 73 37.29 16.02 -8.27
C LEU A 73 38.19 16.46 -7.11
#